data_AF-A0A849ERV3-F1
#
_entry.id   AF-A0A849ERV3-F1
#
_cell.length_a   1.000
_cell.length_b   1.000
_cell.length_c   1.000
_cell.angle_alpha   90.00
_cell.angle_beta   90.00
_cell.angle_gamma   90.00
#
_symmetry.space_group_name_H-M   'P 1'
#
loop_
_entity.id
_entity.type
_entity.pdbx_description
1 polymer ?
#
loop_
_entity_poly.entity_id
_entity_poly.type
_entity_poly.pdbx_seq_one_letter_code
_entity_poly.pdbx_strand_id
1 'polypeptide(L)'
;MHKKILIATDGSIHSQNAIGYAADAFQAAEDVQFCLLNIQPLISQYLLEASRTNGEAYDTLQKAISHNAAKSEKMLSRDRMILVRQGIDERRVQTVSRPRMFGQAKDILLYAHRHWFDTLVVGRRGLTRVQKVFMGSTSAKLMEHAAVLPICIVDSDATLNRMLVALDASEDTMAIVDYLAMMLAHHPRVRVTVCHVRLDHSEVSGYPNGIGPSLAKLIARSEEKWHSQFWPNARQRLNSAGIGDDRIELIDLPRKGRIAKMILNEAETGHYDTVVLGRSGTGKAFYFGRVARYVCERLTDKALWLIG
;
A
#
# COMPACT_ATOMS: atom_id res chain seq x y z
N MET A 1 12.22 -3.49 18.14
CA MET A 1 12.64 -4.05 16.85
C MET A 1 12.63 -2.92 15.83
N HIS A 2 13.54 -2.92 14.86
CA HIS A 2 13.49 -1.93 13.78
C HIS A 2 12.45 -2.33 12.74
N LYS A 3 11.60 -1.39 12.34
CA LYS A 3 10.63 -1.56 11.25
C LYS A 3 11.36 -1.46 9.91
N LYS A 4 10.96 -2.21 8.90
CA LYS A 4 11.62 -2.27 7.59
C LYS A 4 10.66 -1.93 6.46
N ILE A 5 11.00 -0.89 5.71
CA ILE A 5 10.26 -0.46 4.52
C ILE A 5 11.03 -0.89 3.28
N LEU A 6 10.41 -1.70 2.44
CA LEU A 6 10.91 -2.01 1.11
C LEU A 6 10.32 -1.03 0.11
N ILE A 7 11.16 -0.33 -0.64
CA ILE A 7 10.72 0.55 -1.72
C ILE A 7 11.24 -0.04 -3.03
N ALA A 8 10.35 -0.50 -3.89
CA ALA A 8 10.75 -1.00 -5.20
C ALA A 8 10.88 0.17 -6.19
N THR A 9 12.06 0.29 -6.82
CA THR A 9 12.35 1.36 -7.77
C THR A 9 12.79 0.81 -9.12
N ASP A 10 12.33 1.44 -10.20
CA ASP A 10 12.84 1.29 -11.57
C ASP A 10 13.49 2.60 -12.07
N GLY A 11 13.70 3.57 -11.18
CA GLY A 11 14.29 4.87 -11.45
C GLY A 11 13.39 5.82 -12.23
N SER A 12 12.12 5.46 -12.43
CA SER A 12 11.11 6.34 -13.02
C SER A 12 10.63 7.40 -12.02
N ILE A 13 10.00 8.46 -12.55
CA ILE A 13 9.37 9.50 -11.72
C ILE A 13 8.36 8.90 -10.73
N HIS A 14 7.62 7.86 -11.12
CA HIS A 14 6.64 7.22 -10.24
C HIS A 14 7.29 6.50 -9.06
N SER A 15 8.40 5.79 -9.29
CA SER A 15 9.16 5.20 -8.18
C SER A 15 9.82 6.27 -7.31
N GLN A 16 10.23 7.40 -7.87
CA GLN A 16 10.79 8.51 -7.11
C GLN A 16 9.75 9.20 -6.24
N ASN A 17 8.53 9.38 -6.74
CA ASN A 17 7.40 9.83 -5.93
C ASN A 17 7.11 8.87 -4.77
N ALA A 18 7.18 7.56 -5.02
CA ALA A 18 7.00 6.56 -3.98
C ALA A 18 8.10 6.62 -2.91
N ILE A 19 9.35 6.89 -3.30
CA ILE A 19 10.46 7.13 -2.37
C ILE A 19 10.19 8.39 -1.53
N GLY A 20 9.76 9.48 -2.17
CA GLY A 20 9.44 10.73 -1.50
C GLY A 20 8.30 10.59 -0.49
N TYR A 21 7.22 9.90 -0.88
CA TYR A 21 6.11 9.58 0.00
C TYR A 21 6.56 8.71 1.19
N ALA A 22 7.41 7.70 0.96
CA ALA A 22 7.89 6.82 2.03
C ALA A 22 8.75 7.58 3.06
N ALA A 23 9.62 8.48 2.60
CA ALA A 23 10.36 9.33 3.53
C ALA A 23 9.41 10.23 4.32
N ASP A 24 8.46 10.89 3.65
CA ASP A 24 7.50 11.74 4.34
C ASP A 24 6.69 10.99 5.42
N ALA A 25 6.19 9.80 5.08
CA ALA A 25 5.36 8.98 5.95
C ALA A 25 6.12 8.38 7.15
N PHE A 26 7.43 8.13 7.02
CA PHE A 26 8.20 7.35 8.01
C PHE A 26 9.40 8.09 8.61
N GLN A 27 9.67 9.34 8.22
CA GLN A 27 10.81 10.12 8.71
C GLN A 27 10.84 10.26 10.24
N ALA A 28 9.68 10.47 10.87
CA ALA A 28 9.56 10.68 12.31
C ALA A 28 9.83 9.42 13.15
N ALA A 29 9.69 8.24 12.56
CA ALA A 29 9.96 6.98 13.24
C ALA A 29 11.45 6.64 13.11
N GLU A 30 12.25 6.96 14.13
CA GLU A 30 13.71 6.71 14.15
C GLU A 30 14.07 5.22 14.03
N ASP A 31 13.16 4.34 14.43
CA ASP A 31 13.33 2.89 14.37
C ASP A 31 13.07 2.28 12.98
N VAL A 32 12.78 3.10 11.95
CA VAL A 32 12.52 2.63 10.59
C VAL A 32 13.80 2.54 9.75
N GLN A 33 14.02 1.40 9.11
CA GLN A 33 15.05 1.15 8.10
C GLN A 33 14.41 1.11 6.71
N PHE A 34 15.04 1.75 5.73
CA PHE A 34 14.61 1.79 4.34
C PHE A 34 15.50 0.90 3.49
N CYS A 35 14.89 0.13 2.58
CA CYS A 35 15.59 -0.64 1.57
C CYS A 35 15.08 -0.25 0.18
N LEU A 36 15.94 0.34 -0.63
CA LEU A 36 15.69 0.57 -2.05
C LEU A 36 16.04 -0.70 -2.83
N LEU A 37 15.05 -1.32 -3.47
CA LEU A 37 15.23 -2.53 -4.26
C LEU A 37 15.01 -2.24 -5.74
N ASN A 38 16.01 -2.56 -6.56
CA ASN A 38 15.86 -2.63 -8.01
C ASN A 38 16.02 -4.08 -8.49
N ILE A 39 14.98 -4.58 -9.16
CA ILE A 39 15.09 -5.82 -9.94
C ILE A 39 15.53 -5.44 -11.36
N GLN A 40 16.71 -5.91 -11.75
CA GLN A 40 17.38 -5.61 -13.01
C GLN A 40 16.55 -6.10 -14.23
N PRO A 41 16.85 -5.62 -15.45
CA PRO A 41 16.24 -6.13 -16.68
C PRO A 41 16.41 -7.65 -16.85
N LEU A 42 15.45 -8.28 -17.54
CA LEU A 42 15.53 -9.70 -17.90
C LEU A 42 16.69 -9.92 -18.89
N ILE A 43 17.51 -10.94 -18.63
CA ILE A 43 18.49 -11.42 -19.59
C ILE A 43 17.80 -12.45 -20.51
N SER A 44 18.03 -12.33 -21.81
CA SER A 44 17.46 -13.24 -22.81
C SER A 44 17.86 -14.69 -22.53
N GLN A 45 16.87 -15.59 -22.50
CA GLN A 45 17.11 -17.03 -22.34
C GLN A 45 17.97 -17.59 -23.49
N TYR A 46 17.76 -17.11 -24.72
CA TYR A 46 18.59 -17.47 -25.87
C TYR A 46 20.07 -17.10 -25.67
N LEU A 47 20.33 -15.93 -25.07
CA LEU A 47 21.68 -15.49 -24.78
C LEU A 47 22.33 -16.36 -23.68
N LEU A 48 21.56 -16.69 -22.63
CA LEU A 48 22.02 -17.60 -21.58
C LEU A 48 22.37 -18.98 -22.14
N GLU A 49 21.54 -19.53 -23.04
CA GLU A 49 21.78 -20.83 -23.65
C GLU A 49 22.99 -20.81 -24.59
N ALA A 50 23.07 -19.83 -25.50
CA ALA A 50 24.18 -19.69 -26.43
C ALA A 50 25.53 -19.49 -25.71
N SER A 51 25.55 -18.79 -24.56
CA SER A 51 26.76 -18.54 -23.78
C SER A 51 27.44 -19.80 -23.25
N ARG A 52 26.72 -20.95 -23.19
CA ARG A 52 27.27 -22.22 -22.71
C ARG A 52 28.24 -22.86 -23.70
N THR A 53 28.13 -22.51 -24.99
CA THR A 53 28.88 -23.16 -26.07
C THR A 53 29.55 -22.18 -27.03
N ASN A 54 29.18 -20.89 -27.01
CA ASN A 54 29.73 -19.85 -27.87
C ASN A 54 30.42 -18.75 -27.04
N GLY A 55 31.72 -18.53 -27.28
CA GLY A 55 32.52 -17.52 -26.57
C GLY A 55 32.08 -16.07 -26.78
N GLU A 56 31.64 -15.70 -27.99
CA GLU A 56 31.10 -14.36 -28.26
C GLU A 56 29.79 -14.11 -27.49
N ALA A 57 28.94 -15.14 -27.42
CA ALA A 57 27.72 -15.09 -26.62
C ALA A 57 28.02 -14.99 -25.11
N TYR A 58 29.07 -15.66 -24.62
CA TYR A 58 29.55 -15.53 -23.25
C TYR A 58 30.01 -14.10 -22.94
N ASP A 59 30.85 -13.52 -23.79
CA ASP A 59 31.33 -12.14 -23.61
C ASP A 59 30.17 -11.13 -23.65
N THR A 60 29.20 -11.34 -24.55
CA THR A 60 28.00 -10.52 -24.63
C THR A 60 27.14 -10.63 -23.36
N LEU A 61 27.00 -11.84 -22.80
CA LEU A 61 26.32 -12.06 -21.54
C LEU A 61 27.01 -11.33 -20.38
N GLN A 62 28.34 -11.44 -20.27
CA GLN A 62 29.10 -10.75 -19.21
C GLN A 62 28.99 -9.23 -19.32
N LYS A 63 29.04 -8.68 -20.54
CA LYS A 63 28.78 -7.25 -20.80
C LYS A 63 27.36 -6.85 -20.38
N ALA A 64 26.35 -7.66 -20.69
CA ALA A 64 24.97 -7.38 -20.30
C ALA A 64 24.77 -7.41 -18.77
N ILE A 65 25.34 -8.40 -18.08
CA ILE A 65 25.29 -8.52 -16.61
C ILE A 65 25.95 -7.31 -15.94
N SER A 66 27.19 -7.00 -16.34
CA SER A 66 27.94 -5.87 -15.79
C SER A 66 27.27 -4.53 -16.08
N HIS A 67 26.76 -4.33 -17.30
CA HIS A 67 26.00 -3.13 -17.67
C HIS A 67 24.73 -2.96 -16.82
N ASN A 68 23.95 -4.03 -16.65
CA ASN A 68 22.72 -3.99 -15.86
C ASN A 68 23.01 -3.70 -14.38
N ALA A 69 24.05 -4.33 -13.81
CA ALA A 69 24.48 -4.09 -12.43
C ALA A 69 24.94 -2.64 -12.23
N ALA A 70 25.83 -2.12 -13.09
CA ALA A 70 26.32 -0.75 -13.00
C ALA A 70 25.20 0.29 -13.19
N LYS A 71 24.27 0.05 -14.12
CA LYS A 71 23.10 0.91 -14.33
C LYS A 71 22.18 0.93 -13.11
N SER A 72 21.95 -0.23 -12.51
CA SER A 72 21.14 -0.39 -11.29
C SER A 72 21.79 0.33 -10.11
N GLU A 73 23.09 0.17 -9.91
CA GLU A 73 23.82 0.81 -8.81
C GLU A 73 23.82 2.34 -8.91
N LYS A 74 24.04 2.87 -10.12
CA LYS A 74 23.96 4.31 -10.38
C LYS A 74 22.55 4.87 -10.10
N MET A 75 21.52 4.13 -10.50
CA MET A 75 20.13 4.49 -10.23
C MET A 75 19.83 4.49 -8.73
N LEU A 76 20.20 3.42 -8.02
CA LEU A 76 19.99 3.27 -6.58
C LEU A 76 20.73 4.36 -5.80
N SER A 77 21.95 4.73 -6.20
CA SER A 77 22.70 5.83 -5.60
C SER A 77 21.97 7.17 -5.72
N ARG A 78 21.39 7.46 -6.89
CA ARG A 78 20.58 8.66 -7.12
C ARG A 78 19.29 8.64 -6.31
N ASP A 79 18.60 7.51 -6.30
CA ASP A 79 17.32 7.36 -5.62
C ASP A 79 17.49 7.39 -4.08
N ARG A 80 18.60 6.86 -3.55
CA ARG A 80 19.00 7.00 -2.13
C ARG A 80 19.11 8.47 -1.71
N MET A 81 19.62 9.31 -2.61
CA MET A 81 19.76 10.74 -2.34
C MET A 81 18.42 11.45 -2.15
N ILE A 82 17.30 10.90 -2.64
CA ILE A 82 15.96 11.45 -2.41
C ILE A 82 15.61 11.33 -0.92
N LEU A 83 15.82 10.16 -0.31
CA LEU A 83 15.59 9.93 1.12
C LEU A 83 16.51 10.82 1.97
N VAL A 84 17.80 10.87 1.64
CA VAL A 84 18.78 11.66 2.40
C VAL A 84 18.45 13.15 2.37
N ARG A 85 18.05 13.68 1.21
CA ARG A 85 17.64 15.09 1.08
C ARG A 85 16.37 15.43 1.86
N GLN A 86 15.56 14.44 2.18
CA GLN A 86 14.37 14.59 3.02
C GLN A 86 14.66 14.33 4.51
N GLY A 87 15.94 14.26 4.90
CA GLY A 87 16.36 14.19 6.30
C GLY A 87 16.51 12.77 6.85
N ILE A 88 16.37 11.74 6.02
CA ILE A 88 16.64 10.36 6.46
C ILE A 88 18.16 10.15 6.58
N ASP A 89 18.62 9.72 7.76
CA ASP A 89 20.02 9.33 7.98
C ASP A 89 20.43 8.25 6.95
N GLU A 90 21.52 8.50 6.26
CA GLU A 90 22.09 7.63 5.24
C GLU A 90 22.33 6.19 5.73
N ARG A 91 22.62 6.01 7.02
CA ARG A 91 22.80 4.70 7.69
C ARG A 91 21.51 3.90 7.79
N ARG A 92 20.36 4.56 7.70
CA ARG A 92 19.03 3.94 7.68
C ARG A 92 18.61 3.50 6.28
N VAL A 93 19.42 3.73 5.25
CA VAL A 93 19.07 3.43 3.86
C VAL A 93 20.01 2.40 3.26
N GLN A 94 19.47 1.21 3.01
CA GLN A 94 20.10 0.14 2.25
C GLN A 94 19.71 0.22 0.77
N THR A 95 20.64 -0.06 -0.12
CA THR A 95 20.39 -0.25 -1.56
C THR A 95 20.63 -1.71 -1.94
N VAL A 96 19.77 -2.26 -2.79
CA VAL A 96 19.83 -3.66 -3.22
C VAL A 96 19.52 -3.78 -4.71
N SER A 97 20.49 -4.28 -5.47
CA SER A 97 20.33 -4.66 -6.87
C SER A 97 20.23 -6.18 -7.01
N ARG A 98 19.22 -6.69 -7.73
CA ARG A 98 19.05 -8.12 -7.97
C ARG A 98 18.76 -8.43 -9.45
N PRO A 99 19.41 -9.43 -10.05
CA PRO A 99 18.98 -9.99 -11.33
C PRO A 99 17.53 -10.47 -11.25
N ARG A 100 16.76 -10.29 -12.33
CA ARG A 100 15.41 -10.83 -12.44
C ARG A 100 15.45 -12.35 -12.63
N MET A 101 14.66 -13.09 -11.86
CA MET A 101 14.61 -14.55 -11.90
C MET A 101 13.25 -15.06 -12.36
N PHE A 102 12.16 -14.60 -11.74
CA PHE A 102 10.80 -15.08 -12.07
C PHE A 102 9.94 -14.00 -12.71
N GLY A 103 10.24 -12.72 -12.44
CA GLY A 103 9.44 -11.59 -12.89
C GLY A 103 9.38 -10.50 -11.83
N GLN A 104 9.26 -9.24 -12.27
CA GLN A 104 9.40 -8.06 -11.40
C GLN A 104 8.61 -8.17 -10.08
N ALA A 105 7.30 -8.40 -10.16
CA ALA A 105 6.44 -8.45 -8.97
C ALA A 105 6.77 -9.65 -8.06
N LYS A 106 6.98 -10.84 -8.64
CA LYS A 106 7.27 -12.05 -7.87
C LYS A 106 8.62 -11.97 -7.17
N ASP A 107 9.64 -11.44 -7.85
CA ASP A 107 10.97 -11.25 -7.28
C ASP A 107 10.94 -10.22 -6.13
N ILE A 108 10.17 -9.13 -6.26
CA ILE A 108 9.96 -8.14 -5.19
C ILE A 108 9.28 -8.79 -3.97
N LEU A 109 8.16 -9.48 -4.16
CA LEU A 109 7.41 -10.10 -3.05
C LEU A 109 8.24 -11.18 -2.34
N LEU A 110 8.98 -11.99 -3.09
CA LEU A 110 9.84 -13.02 -2.53
C LEU A 110 10.97 -12.40 -1.72
N TYR A 111 11.57 -11.31 -2.20
CA TYR A 111 12.57 -10.56 -1.46
C TYR A 111 11.97 -9.96 -0.18
N ALA A 112 10.80 -9.32 -0.27
CA ALA A 112 10.11 -8.73 0.86
C ALA A 112 9.83 -9.74 1.97
N HIS A 113 9.29 -10.90 1.59
CA HIS A 113 8.97 -11.99 2.51
C HIS A 113 10.22 -12.60 3.16
N ARG A 114 11.27 -12.90 2.37
CA ARG A 114 12.50 -13.51 2.89
C ARG A 114 13.25 -12.65 3.89
N HIS A 115 13.09 -11.33 3.80
CA HIS A 115 13.80 -10.36 4.62
C HIS A 115 12.92 -9.69 5.68
N TRP A 116 11.67 -10.17 5.84
CA TRP A 116 10.72 -9.73 6.87
C TRP A 116 10.49 -8.23 6.84
N PHE A 117 10.13 -7.71 5.66
CA PHE A 117 9.72 -6.32 5.53
C PHE A 117 8.30 -6.12 6.07
N ASP A 118 8.07 -4.98 6.73
CA ASP A 118 6.78 -4.60 7.33
C ASP A 118 5.86 -3.90 6.31
N THR A 119 6.46 -3.24 5.32
CA THR A 119 5.73 -2.50 4.29
C THR A 119 6.45 -2.55 2.96
N LEU A 120 5.70 -2.78 1.87
CA LEU A 120 6.17 -2.55 0.51
C LEU A 120 5.58 -1.25 -0.03
N VAL A 121 6.44 -0.32 -0.45
CA VAL A 121 6.04 0.92 -1.12
C VAL A 121 6.43 0.84 -2.60
N VAL A 122 5.48 1.11 -3.48
CA VAL A 122 5.72 1.12 -4.93
C VAL A 122 5.05 2.30 -5.62
N GLY A 123 5.73 2.84 -6.62
CA GLY A 123 5.11 3.78 -7.55
C GLY A 123 4.20 3.06 -8.52
N ARG A 124 3.14 3.72 -8.96
CA ARG A 124 2.37 3.32 -10.15
C ARG A 124 2.29 4.47 -11.14
N ARG A 125 2.05 4.12 -12.40
CA ARG A 125 1.82 5.09 -13.46
C ARG A 125 0.37 5.57 -13.36
N GLY A 126 0.18 6.89 -13.24
CA GLY A 126 -1.11 7.57 -13.23
C GLY A 126 -2.09 7.12 -14.31
N LEU A 127 -3.38 7.01 -13.95
CA LEU A 127 -4.46 6.67 -14.89
C LEU A 127 -4.81 7.81 -15.87
N THR A 128 -4.20 9.00 -15.70
CA THR A 128 -4.52 10.24 -16.43
C THR A 128 -4.00 10.30 -17.87
N ARG A 129 -3.08 9.40 -18.29
CA ARG A 129 -2.56 9.31 -19.68
C ARG A 129 -3.14 8.12 -20.43
N VAL A 130 -4.44 8.15 -20.77
CA VAL A 130 -5.11 7.34 -21.83
C VAL A 130 -4.83 5.82 -21.84
N GLN A 131 -4.33 5.23 -20.76
CA GLN A 131 -4.11 3.79 -20.67
C GLN A 131 -4.81 3.26 -19.42
N LYS A 132 -6.06 2.82 -19.65
CA LYS A 132 -6.79 1.84 -18.81
C LYS A 132 -6.09 0.46 -18.80
N VAL A 133 -4.76 0.41 -18.90
CA VAL A 133 -3.96 -0.83 -18.87
C VAL A 133 -3.48 -1.04 -17.44
N PHE A 134 -4.44 -1.13 -16.51
CA PHE A 134 -4.17 -1.62 -15.17
C PHE A 134 -3.87 -3.12 -15.17
N MET A 135 -4.37 -3.83 -16.19
CA MET A 135 -4.11 -5.26 -16.38
C MET A 135 -2.65 -5.51 -16.81
N GLY A 136 -1.91 -6.24 -15.98
CA GLY A 136 -0.57 -6.75 -16.31
C GLY A 136 0.61 -5.91 -15.83
N SER A 137 0.39 -4.75 -15.22
CA SER A 137 1.47 -3.91 -14.65
C SER A 137 2.11 -4.56 -13.41
N THR A 138 3.34 -4.15 -13.07
CA THR A 138 4.03 -4.64 -11.87
C THR A 138 3.24 -4.31 -10.60
N SER A 139 2.75 -3.07 -10.46
CA SER A 139 1.96 -2.66 -9.30
C SER A 139 0.66 -3.46 -9.18
N ALA A 140 -0.05 -3.71 -10.29
CA ALA A 140 -1.25 -4.55 -10.28
C ALA A 140 -0.96 -5.99 -9.82
N LYS A 141 0.10 -6.61 -10.34
CA LYS A 141 0.53 -7.95 -9.91
C LYS A 141 0.94 -7.98 -8.44
N LEU A 142 1.64 -6.94 -7.97
CA LEU A 142 2.01 -6.83 -6.55
C LEU A 142 0.77 -6.80 -5.67
N MET A 143 -0.24 -6.01 -6.03
CA MET A 143 -1.49 -5.97 -5.28
C MET A 143 -2.24 -7.28 -5.31
N GLU A 144 -2.30 -7.95 -6.46
CA GLU A 144 -3.02 -9.21 -6.55
C GLU A 144 -2.37 -10.28 -5.66
N HIS A 145 -1.04 -10.27 -5.52
CA HIS A 145 -0.29 -11.35 -4.88
C HIS A 145 0.33 -11.01 -3.51
N ALA A 146 0.31 -9.76 -3.06
CA ALA A 146 0.72 -9.36 -1.70
C ALA A 146 -0.35 -9.79 -0.69
N ALA A 147 -0.31 -11.06 -0.27
CA ALA A 147 -1.34 -11.64 0.59
C ALA A 147 -1.27 -11.10 2.03
N VAL A 148 -0.07 -11.04 2.62
CA VAL A 148 0.16 -10.72 4.05
C VAL A 148 0.98 -9.44 4.24
N LEU A 149 1.67 -8.98 3.20
CA LEU A 149 2.54 -7.82 3.28
C LEU A 149 1.73 -6.54 3.01
N PRO A 150 1.62 -5.60 3.97
CA PRO A 150 1.05 -4.29 3.71
C PRO A 150 1.72 -3.62 2.53
N ILE A 151 0.92 -3.16 1.57
CA ILE A 151 1.40 -2.50 0.36
C ILE A 151 0.86 -1.08 0.25
N CYS A 152 1.76 -0.13 0.06
CA CYS A 152 1.47 1.27 -0.23
C CYS A 152 1.79 1.56 -1.70
N ILE A 153 0.82 2.14 -2.41
CA ILE A 153 0.94 2.46 -3.82
C ILE A 153 0.78 3.95 -4.01
N VAL A 154 1.75 4.55 -4.69
CA VAL A 154 1.84 6.00 -4.84
C VAL A 154 1.66 6.36 -6.31
N ASP A 155 0.63 7.16 -6.63
CA ASP A 155 0.25 7.51 -8.01
C ASP A 155 0.83 8.85 -8.49
N SER A 156 0.95 9.81 -7.57
CA SER A 156 1.42 11.18 -7.77
C SER A 156 2.53 11.51 -6.78
N ASP A 157 2.99 12.76 -6.76
CA ASP A 157 3.89 13.35 -5.76
C ASP A 157 3.20 13.61 -4.41
N ALA A 158 2.26 12.74 -4.03
CA ALA A 158 1.50 12.85 -2.79
C ALA A 158 2.43 12.90 -1.57
N THR A 159 2.02 13.70 -0.57
CA THR A 159 2.60 13.74 0.77
C THR A 159 1.54 13.29 1.78
N LEU A 160 1.95 12.67 2.88
CA LEU A 160 1.06 12.21 3.92
C LEU A 160 0.63 13.37 4.85
N ASN A 161 -0.46 14.05 4.48
CA ASN A 161 -1.12 15.03 5.35
C ASN A 161 -2.47 14.53 5.84
N ARG A 162 -3.39 14.15 4.92
CA ARG A 162 -4.73 13.64 5.28
C ARG A 162 -4.93 12.21 4.82
N MET A 163 -5.23 11.34 5.77
CA MET A 163 -5.44 9.91 5.56
C MET A 163 -6.90 9.53 5.83
N LEU A 164 -7.57 8.96 4.83
CA LEU A 164 -8.89 8.35 4.97
C LEU A 164 -8.72 6.84 5.19
N VAL A 165 -9.07 6.35 6.38
CA VAL A 165 -9.01 4.93 6.74
C VAL A 165 -10.40 4.35 6.67
N ALA A 166 -10.75 3.72 5.55
CA ALA A 166 -12.09 3.18 5.34
C ALA A 166 -12.17 1.72 5.80
N LEU A 167 -12.91 1.52 6.88
CA LEU A 167 -12.97 0.27 7.62
C LEU A 167 -14.39 -0.29 7.64
N ASP A 168 -14.49 -1.62 7.64
CA ASP A 168 -15.75 -2.34 7.79
C ASP A 168 -15.84 -2.95 9.20
N ALA A 169 -17.00 -3.51 9.55
CA ALA A 169 -17.21 -4.15 10.84
C ALA A 169 -16.60 -5.58 10.93
N SER A 170 -15.52 -5.86 10.19
CA SER A 170 -14.87 -7.18 10.22
C SER A 170 -13.96 -7.36 11.44
N GLU A 171 -13.72 -8.61 11.83
CA GLU A 171 -12.92 -8.99 13.01
C GLU A 171 -11.48 -8.43 12.96
N ASP A 172 -10.87 -8.40 11.77
CA ASP A 172 -9.45 -8.06 11.60
C ASP A 172 -9.21 -6.54 11.43
N THR A 173 -10.27 -5.73 11.49
CA THR A 173 -10.18 -4.29 11.25
C THR A 173 -9.32 -3.56 12.27
N MET A 174 -9.30 -4.00 13.53
CA MET A 174 -8.45 -3.35 14.55
C MET A 174 -6.95 -3.55 14.26
N ALA A 175 -6.56 -4.64 13.60
CA ALA A 175 -5.17 -4.88 13.21
C ALA A 175 -4.68 -3.82 12.21
N ILE A 176 -5.57 -3.27 11.39
CA ILE A 176 -5.24 -2.15 10.48
C ILE A 176 -4.90 -0.90 11.30
N VAL A 177 -5.68 -0.59 12.34
CA VAL A 177 -5.43 0.55 13.22
C VAL A 177 -4.14 0.36 14.01
N ASP A 178 -3.91 -0.84 14.56
CA ASP A 178 -2.68 -1.16 15.28
C ASP A 178 -1.44 -1.04 14.38
N TYR A 179 -1.54 -1.51 13.14
CA TYR A 179 -0.49 -1.34 12.15
C TYR A 179 -0.23 0.13 11.84
N LEU A 180 -1.26 0.95 11.60
CA LEU A 180 -1.10 2.38 11.35
C LEU A 180 -0.48 3.10 12.56
N ALA A 181 -0.94 2.78 13.78
CA ALA A 181 -0.40 3.32 15.01
C ALA A 181 1.09 2.98 15.17
N MET A 182 1.49 1.75 14.87
CA MET A 182 2.89 1.33 14.89
C MET A 182 3.74 2.06 13.83
N MET A 183 3.23 2.17 12.60
CA MET A 183 4.00 2.67 11.47
C MET A 183 4.10 4.20 11.43
N LEU A 184 3.08 4.90 11.92
CA LEU A 184 2.98 6.37 11.91
C LEU A 184 3.22 6.97 13.30
N ALA A 185 3.87 6.22 14.20
CA ALA A 185 4.15 6.66 15.55
C ALA A 185 4.86 8.03 15.55
N HIS A 186 4.33 8.97 16.32
CA HIS A 186 4.81 10.34 16.47
C HIS A 186 4.86 11.18 15.18
N HIS A 187 4.11 10.78 14.14
CA HIS A 187 4.11 11.54 12.90
C HIS A 187 3.66 13.00 13.13
N PRO A 188 4.42 14.00 12.64
CA PRO A 188 4.32 15.38 13.11
C PRO A 188 3.03 16.07 12.69
N ARG A 189 2.43 15.64 11.57
CA ARG A 189 1.32 16.39 10.93
C ARG A 189 0.18 15.56 10.36
N VAL A 190 0.24 14.22 10.46
CA VAL A 190 -0.79 13.39 9.82
C VAL A 190 -2.12 13.60 10.53
N ARG A 191 -3.17 13.80 9.73
CA ARG A 191 -4.55 13.78 10.18
C ARG A 191 -5.19 12.49 9.70
N VAL A 192 -5.74 11.73 10.63
CA VAL A 192 -6.34 10.42 10.37
C VAL A 192 -7.84 10.54 10.53
N THR A 193 -8.57 10.34 9.45
CA THR A 193 -10.03 10.18 9.49
C THR A 193 -10.34 8.71 9.28
N VAL A 194 -10.76 8.03 10.34
CA VAL A 194 -11.31 6.68 10.24
C VAL A 194 -12.78 6.81 9.84
N CYS A 195 -13.19 6.11 8.78
CA CYS A 195 -14.58 6.15 8.30
C CYS A 195 -15.21 4.77 8.23
N HIS A 196 -16.49 4.71 8.57
CA HIS A 196 -17.32 3.52 8.50
C HIS A 196 -18.54 3.79 7.62
N VAL A 197 -18.79 2.95 6.62
CA VAL A 197 -20.03 3.04 5.83
C VAL A 197 -21.10 2.22 6.53
N ARG A 198 -22.08 2.90 7.13
CA ARG A 198 -23.16 2.27 7.90
C ARG A 198 -23.97 1.32 7.03
N LEU A 199 -24.32 0.17 7.58
CA LEU A 199 -25.20 -0.75 6.89
C LEU A 199 -26.63 -0.18 6.87
N ASP A 200 -27.27 -0.24 5.70
CA ASP A 200 -28.64 0.22 5.48
C ASP A 200 -29.60 -0.98 5.44
N HIS A 201 -30.83 -0.77 5.91
CA HIS A 201 -32.00 -1.63 5.70
C HIS A 201 -32.18 -2.12 4.25
N SER A 202 -31.63 -1.47 3.23
CA SER A 202 -31.60 -1.97 1.85
C SER A 202 -30.88 -3.32 1.67
N GLU A 203 -29.97 -3.73 2.58
CA GLU A 203 -29.41 -5.09 2.56
C GLU A 203 -30.42 -6.15 3.01
N VAL A 204 -31.47 -5.72 3.70
CA VAL A 204 -32.52 -6.57 4.26
C VAL A 204 -33.59 -6.90 3.22
N SER A 205 -33.72 -6.10 2.16
CA SER A 205 -34.79 -6.23 1.14
C SER A 205 -34.59 -7.41 0.17
N GLY A 206 -33.46 -8.11 0.23
CA GLY A 206 -33.16 -9.29 -0.60
C GLY A 206 -33.45 -10.64 0.07
N TYR A 207 -33.88 -10.64 1.33
CA TYR A 207 -34.11 -11.86 2.10
C TYR A 207 -35.60 -12.29 2.08
N PRO A 208 -35.89 -13.60 2.16
CA PRO A 208 -37.24 -14.11 2.35
C PRO A 208 -38.00 -13.41 3.48
N ASN A 209 -39.32 -13.29 3.33
CA ASN A 209 -40.23 -12.70 4.32
C ASN A 209 -39.99 -13.33 5.72
N GLY A 210 -39.84 -12.47 6.74
CA GLY A 210 -39.63 -12.88 8.14
C GLY A 210 -38.19 -12.83 8.65
N ILE A 211 -37.18 -12.90 7.77
CA ILE A 211 -35.76 -12.76 8.15
C ILE A 211 -35.40 -11.31 8.44
N GLY A 212 -36.08 -10.38 7.77
CA GLY A 212 -35.70 -8.97 7.77
C GLY A 212 -35.58 -8.33 9.16
N PRO A 213 -36.57 -8.50 10.06
CA PRO A 213 -36.47 -7.97 11.42
C PRO A 213 -35.30 -8.54 12.24
N SER A 214 -34.98 -9.82 12.08
CA SER A 214 -33.85 -10.46 12.76
C SER A 214 -32.52 -9.93 12.25
N LEU A 215 -32.39 -9.77 10.93
CA LEU A 215 -31.19 -9.17 10.32
C LEU A 215 -31.02 -7.70 10.72
N ALA A 216 -32.09 -6.92 10.75
CA ALA A 216 -32.05 -5.52 11.20
C ALA A 216 -31.56 -5.40 12.65
N LYS A 217 -31.97 -6.31 13.55
CA LYS A 217 -31.46 -6.37 14.93
C LYS A 217 -29.98 -6.72 14.99
N LEU A 218 -29.50 -7.64 14.15
CA LEU A 218 -28.08 -7.99 14.08
C LEU A 218 -27.24 -6.82 13.57
N ILE A 219 -27.71 -6.12 12.54
CA ILE A 219 -27.07 -4.89 12.03
C ILE A 219 -27.01 -3.84 13.15
N ALA A 220 -28.13 -3.54 13.81
CA ALA A 220 -28.16 -2.56 14.89
C ALA A 220 -27.18 -2.88 16.03
N ARG A 221 -27.07 -4.16 16.43
CA ARG A 221 -26.09 -4.60 17.43
C ARG A 221 -24.64 -4.46 16.95
N SER A 222 -24.38 -4.73 15.67
CA SER A 222 -23.07 -4.55 15.07
C SER A 222 -22.64 -3.08 15.08
N GLU A 223 -23.55 -2.18 14.71
CA GLU A 223 -23.34 -0.72 14.73
C GLU A 223 -23.16 -0.22 16.18
N GLU A 224 -23.96 -0.70 17.13
CA GLU A 224 -23.80 -0.37 18.55
C GLU A 224 -22.43 -0.82 19.08
N LYS A 225 -21.97 -2.03 18.72
CA LYS A 225 -20.63 -2.52 19.06
C LYS A 225 -19.53 -1.66 18.43
N TRP A 226 -19.73 -1.22 17.19
CA TRP A 226 -18.82 -0.31 16.50
C TRP A 226 -18.64 1.00 17.30
N HIS A 227 -19.75 1.63 17.73
CA HIS A 227 -19.76 2.84 18.57
C HIS A 227 -19.24 2.66 19.98
N SER A 228 -19.68 1.62 20.67
CA SER A 228 -19.33 1.41 22.08
C SER A 228 -17.94 0.83 22.30
N GLN A 229 -17.39 0.11 21.31
CA GLN A 229 -16.12 -0.62 21.47
C GLN A 229 -15.07 -0.22 20.43
N PHE A 230 -15.39 -0.29 19.14
CA PHE A 230 -14.38 -0.07 18.10
C PHE A 230 -13.87 1.38 18.10
N TRP A 231 -14.77 2.36 18.07
CA TRP A 231 -14.42 3.77 18.00
C TRP A 231 -13.52 4.25 19.16
N PRO A 232 -13.84 4.00 20.45
CA PRO A 232 -12.96 4.37 21.55
C PRO A 232 -11.58 3.69 21.47
N ASN A 233 -11.55 2.39 21.12
CA ASN A 233 -10.31 1.64 21.01
C ASN A 233 -9.42 2.16 19.87
N ALA A 234 -10.00 2.42 18.69
CA ALA A 234 -9.26 2.96 17.56
C ALA A 234 -8.62 4.32 17.88
N ARG A 235 -9.40 5.22 18.51
CA ARG A 235 -8.89 6.51 18.99
C ARG A 235 -7.78 6.32 20.02
N GLN A 236 -7.97 5.43 21.00
CA GLN A 236 -6.97 5.14 22.01
C GLN A 236 -5.65 4.66 21.40
N ARG A 237 -5.69 3.75 20.42
CA ARG A 237 -4.48 3.22 19.75
C ARG A 237 -3.72 4.32 19.02
N LEU A 238 -4.42 5.14 18.25
CA LEU A 238 -3.81 6.26 17.51
C LEU A 238 -3.24 7.34 18.45
N ASN A 239 -3.97 7.69 19.52
CA ASN A 239 -3.49 8.61 20.56
C ASN A 239 -2.24 8.05 21.27
N SER A 240 -2.24 6.76 21.61
CA SER A 240 -1.09 6.11 22.27
C SER A 240 0.16 6.08 21.37
N ALA A 241 -0.02 6.14 20.06
CA ALA A 241 1.07 6.29 19.09
C ALA A 241 1.53 7.75 18.92
N GLY A 242 0.97 8.72 19.65
CA GLY A 242 1.38 10.12 19.58
C GLY A 242 0.71 10.94 18.47
N ILE A 243 -0.34 10.43 17.84
CA ILE A 243 -1.20 11.22 16.97
C ILE A 243 -2.17 12.00 17.87
N GLY A 244 -2.23 13.33 17.70
CA GLY A 244 -3.03 14.19 18.56
C GLY A 244 -4.52 13.98 18.35
N ASP A 245 -5.31 14.12 19.42
CA ASP A 245 -6.76 13.89 19.37
C ASP A 245 -7.48 14.83 18.38
N ASP A 246 -6.96 16.06 18.24
CA ASP A 246 -7.38 17.09 17.28
C ASP A 246 -7.09 16.72 15.81
N ARG A 247 -6.23 15.73 15.61
CA ARG A 247 -5.85 15.17 14.30
C ARG A 247 -6.52 13.83 14.02
N ILE A 248 -7.38 13.33 14.93
CA ILE A 248 -8.12 12.08 14.77
C ILE A 248 -9.61 12.36 14.64
N GLU A 249 -10.16 12.03 13.48
CA GLU A 249 -11.58 12.14 13.20
C GLU A 249 -12.20 10.77 12.99
N LEU A 250 -13.41 10.61 13.50
CA LEU A 250 -14.18 9.38 13.50
C LEU A 250 -15.54 9.68 12.87
N ILE A 251 -15.75 9.24 11.62
CA ILE A 251 -16.98 9.55 10.87
C ILE A 251 -17.76 8.32 10.44
N ASP A 252 -19.09 8.44 10.47
CA ASP A 252 -19.99 7.52 9.80
C ASP A 252 -20.45 8.09 8.47
N LEU A 253 -20.42 7.27 7.43
CA LEU A 253 -20.98 7.59 6.13
C LEU A 253 -22.32 6.87 5.96
N PRO A 254 -23.46 7.60 5.89
CA PRO A 254 -24.75 6.98 5.61
C PRO A 254 -24.73 6.39 4.20
N ARG A 255 -25.09 5.11 4.06
CA ARG A 255 -25.03 4.41 2.78
C ARG A 255 -26.02 5.00 1.78
N LYS A 256 -25.49 5.69 0.77
CA LYS A 256 -26.23 6.28 -0.36
C LYS A 256 -25.96 5.60 -1.70
N GLY A 257 -25.18 4.52 -1.70
CA GLY A 257 -24.79 3.83 -2.91
C GLY A 257 -23.75 2.74 -2.69
N ARG A 258 -22.96 2.46 -3.72
CA ARG A 258 -21.88 1.46 -3.65
C ARG A 258 -20.76 1.97 -2.75
N ILE A 259 -20.39 1.20 -1.71
CA ILE A 259 -19.34 1.51 -0.73
C ILE A 259 -18.07 2.06 -1.40
N ALA A 260 -17.54 1.36 -2.40
CA ALA A 260 -16.32 1.76 -3.07
C ALA A 260 -16.41 3.14 -3.76
N LYS A 261 -17.58 3.50 -4.30
CA LYS A 261 -17.80 4.84 -4.87
C LYS A 261 -17.91 5.90 -3.79
N MET A 262 -18.52 5.57 -2.66
CA MET A 262 -18.61 6.48 -1.52
C MET A 262 -17.22 6.78 -0.95
N ILE A 263 -16.35 5.77 -0.82
CA ILE A 263 -14.95 5.94 -0.39
C ILE A 263 -14.19 6.83 -1.36
N LEU A 264 -14.30 6.59 -2.68
CA LEU A 264 -13.65 7.44 -3.68
C LEU A 264 -14.16 8.89 -3.62
N ASN A 265 -15.47 9.08 -3.45
CA ASN A 265 -16.06 10.40 -3.34
C ASN A 265 -15.57 11.12 -2.07
N GLU A 266 -15.58 10.43 -0.92
CA GLU A 266 -15.09 10.97 0.36
C GLU A 266 -13.62 11.33 0.27
N ALA A 267 -12.79 10.44 -0.31
CA ALA A 267 -11.36 10.69 -0.55
C ALA A 267 -11.12 11.97 -1.35
N GLU A 268 -12.01 12.29 -2.29
CA GLU A 268 -11.91 13.47 -3.14
C GLU A 268 -12.48 14.73 -2.46
N THR A 269 -13.72 14.68 -1.97
CA THR A 269 -14.39 15.83 -1.35
C THR A 269 -13.73 16.25 -0.04
N GLY A 270 -13.19 15.28 0.70
CA GLY A 270 -12.41 15.53 1.90
C GLY A 270 -10.95 15.85 1.61
N HIS A 271 -10.52 15.99 0.35
CA HIS A 271 -9.15 16.32 -0.02
C HIS A 271 -8.11 15.44 0.70
N TYR A 272 -8.36 14.13 0.72
CA TYR A 272 -7.43 13.17 1.30
C TYR A 272 -6.32 12.86 0.29
N ASP A 273 -5.08 12.84 0.76
CA ASP A 273 -3.90 12.49 -0.05
C ASP A 273 -3.66 10.99 -0.04
N THR A 274 -4.14 10.31 1.01
CA THR A 274 -3.95 8.88 1.23
C THR A 274 -5.26 8.20 1.61
N VAL A 275 -5.51 7.05 0.99
CA VAL A 275 -6.61 6.15 1.37
C VAL A 275 -6.03 4.85 1.93
N VAL A 276 -6.61 4.33 3.00
CA VAL A 276 -6.26 3.04 3.61
C VAL A 276 -7.47 2.13 3.56
N LEU A 277 -7.27 0.88 3.13
CA LEU A 277 -8.29 -0.15 3.08
C LEU A 277 -7.77 -1.49 3.62
N GLY A 278 -8.70 -2.25 4.18
CA GLY A 278 -8.50 -3.69 4.36
C GLY A 278 -8.46 -4.43 3.02
N ARG A 279 -7.60 -5.44 2.90
CA ARG A 279 -7.43 -6.22 1.67
C ARG A 279 -8.64 -7.11 1.35
N SER A 280 -9.14 -7.85 2.34
CA SER A 280 -10.10 -8.96 2.14
C SER A 280 -11.56 -8.57 2.41
N GLY A 281 -11.78 -7.62 3.32
CA GLY A 281 -13.11 -7.18 3.80
C GLY A 281 -13.89 -8.25 4.58
N THR A 282 -15.15 -7.94 4.93
CA THR A 282 -16.05 -8.78 5.77
C THR A 282 -16.26 -10.22 5.33
N GLY A 283 -15.97 -10.58 4.07
CA GLY A 283 -16.24 -11.90 3.51
C GLY A 283 -15.12 -12.92 3.66
N LYS A 284 -14.02 -12.61 4.36
CA LYS A 284 -12.76 -13.40 4.36
C LYS A 284 -12.43 -13.88 2.94
N ALA A 285 -12.51 -12.95 1.98
CA ALA A 285 -12.28 -13.31 0.59
C ALA A 285 -10.93 -14.01 0.47
N PHE A 286 -10.88 -15.16 -0.19
CA PHE A 286 -9.63 -15.88 -0.48
C PHE A 286 -8.63 -15.04 -1.31
N TYR A 287 -9.10 -13.89 -1.82
CA TYR A 287 -8.43 -12.95 -2.71
C TYR A 287 -8.64 -11.50 -2.27
N PHE A 288 -8.19 -10.58 -3.13
CA PHE A 288 -8.43 -9.14 -3.11
C PHE A 288 -9.93 -8.79 -3.13
N GLY A 289 -10.44 -8.17 -2.06
CA GLY A 289 -11.86 -7.86 -1.87
C GLY A 289 -12.42 -6.88 -2.91
N ARG A 290 -13.73 -6.96 -3.19
CA ARG A 290 -14.39 -6.17 -4.25
C ARG A 290 -14.23 -4.66 -4.08
N VAL A 291 -14.35 -4.17 -2.84
CA VAL A 291 -14.20 -2.74 -2.52
C VAL A 291 -12.75 -2.30 -2.74
N ALA A 292 -11.79 -3.00 -2.13
CA ALA A 292 -10.36 -2.73 -2.30
C ALA A 292 -9.94 -2.73 -3.77
N ARG A 293 -10.41 -3.70 -4.55
CA ARG A 293 -10.18 -3.77 -6.00
C ARG A 293 -10.75 -2.58 -6.74
N TYR A 294 -12.02 -2.25 -6.49
CA TYR A 294 -12.67 -1.16 -7.19
C TYR A 294 -12.02 0.19 -6.90
N VAL A 295 -11.70 0.47 -5.63
CA VAL A 295 -11.00 1.69 -5.22
C VAL A 295 -9.62 1.71 -5.86
N CYS A 296 -8.88 0.62 -5.81
CA CYS A 296 -7.54 0.60 -6.37
C CYS A 296 -7.49 0.89 -7.88
N GLU A 297 -8.40 0.29 -8.65
CA GLU A 297 -8.49 0.51 -10.10
C GLU A 297 -8.86 1.95 -10.49
N ARG A 298 -9.35 2.78 -9.55
CA ARG A 298 -9.98 4.08 -9.85
C ARG A 298 -9.48 5.24 -9.02
N LEU A 299 -8.84 5.01 -7.88
CA LEU A 299 -8.17 6.06 -7.12
C LEU A 299 -7.09 6.64 -8.04
N THR A 300 -7.01 7.95 -8.14
CA THR A 300 -5.96 8.66 -8.88
C THR A 300 -5.34 9.73 -8.00
N ASP A 301 -4.11 10.11 -8.32
CA ASP A 301 -3.43 11.28 -7.75
C ASP A 301 -3.28 11.24 -6.21
N LYS A 302 -3.32 10.04 -5.63
CA LYS A 302 -3.28 9.76 -4.18
C LYS A 302 -2.44 8.52 -3.90
N ALA A 303 -2.05 8.35 -2.64
CA ALA A 303 -1.50 7.10 -2.13
C ALA A 303 -2.63 6.13 -1.68
N LEU A 304 -2.42 4.83 -1.86
CA LEU A 304 -3.33 3.77 -1.40
C LEU A 304 -2.56 2.76 -0.56
N TRP A 305 -3.00 2.55 0.68
CA TRP A 305 -2.50 1.50 1.55
C TRP A 305 -3.51 0.35 1.58
N LEU A 306 -3.01 -0.86 1.30
CA LEU A 306 -3.77 -2.09 1.43
C LEU A 306 -3.13 -2.91 2.54
N ILE A 307 -3.88 -3.17 3.60
CA ILE A 307 -3.44 -3.89 4.80
C ILE A 307 -4.33 -5.12 4.97
N GLY A 308 -3.75 -6.28 5.26
CA GLY A 308 -4.49 -7.53 5.44
C GLY A 308 -3.62 -8.66 5.95
#